data_AF-A0A8B8QQX0-F1
#
_entry.id   AF-A0A8B8QQX0-F1
#
_cell.length_a   1.000
_cell.length_b   1.000
_cell.length_c   1.000
_cell.angle_alpha   90.00
_cell.angle_beta   90.00
_cell.angle_gamma   90.00
#
_symmetry.space_group_name_H-M   'P 1'
#
loop_
_entity.id
_entity.type
_entity.pdbx_description
1 polymer ?
#
loop_
_entity_poly.entity_id
_entity_poly.type
_entity_poly.pdbx_seq_one_letter_code
_entity_poly.pdbx_strand_id
1 'polypeptide(L)'
;MWFVCGARGASKKGKLRVIAGSCYVPEKRAVYPKGHDAHFMCSEKGTISVLNGVGSWVRSGVDHGEYARGLMTSCADDVGKQRAGRVELERVLHKAFRRTLVRGSATAVCTDALAKDSYKVEVREGDVIVAGTDGLFDNMFVKQIRDAAEAGIREGKDLGDIASSIAARTHGNSLDKTMTTPFSKIATKHGKEHLGGKADGITVIVPLIARD
;
A
#
# COMPACT_ATOMS: atom_id res chain seq x y z
N MET A 1 -4.66 -1.81 4.06
CA MET A 1 -6.12 -1.54 3.99
C MET A 1 -6.40 -0.67 2.76
N TRP A 2 -7.64 -0.56 2.25
CA TRP A 2 -7.95 0.29 1.09
C TRP A 2 -9.39 0.83 1.10
N PHE A 3 -9.65 1.94 0.38
CA PHE A 3 -10.98 2.51 0.16
C PHE A 3 -11.10 3.18 -1.21
N VAL A 4 -12.33 3.39 -1.70
CA VAL A 4 -12.66 3.99 -3.01
C VAL A 4 -13.30 5.38 -2.83
N CYS A 5 -12.91 6.35 -3.65
CA CYS A 5 -13.48 7.69 -3.74
C CYS A 5 -13.81 8.00 -5.22
N GLY A 6 -15.07 8.28 -5.58
CA GLY A 6 -15.48 8.39 -6.98
C GLY A 6 -16.47 9.52 -7.27
N ALA A 7 -16.37 10.12 -8.47
CA ALA A 7 -17.34 11.04 -9.04
C ALA A 7 -18.46 10.26 -9.77
N ARG A 8 -19.72 10.57 -9.49
CA ARG A 8 -20.88 9.87 -10.06
C ARG A 8 -21.14 10.33 -11.51
N GLY A 9 -20.69 9.54 -12.49
CA GLY A 9 -20.97 9.73 -13.92
C GLY A 9 -21.47 8.45 -14.61
N ALA A 10 -22.05 8.59 -15.82
CA ALA A 10 -22.63 7.48 -16.59
C ALA A 10 -21.57 6.47 -17.07
N SER A 11 -21.90 5.17 -17.01
CA SER A 11 -21.01 4.08 -17.44
C SER A 11 -20.85 4.05 -18.96
N LYS A 12 -19.65 4.32 -19.47
CA LYS A 12 -19.28 4.17 -20.88
C LYS A 12 -18.78 2.74 -21.17
N LYS A 13 -18.87 2.28 -22.43
CA LYS A 13 -18.29 0.99 -22.88
C LYS A 13 -16.77 1.13 -23.08
N GLY A 14 -15.99 0.14 -22.65
CA GLY A 14 -14.53 0.08 -22.85
C GLY A 14 -13.82 -0.68 -21.72
N LYS A 15 -12.56 -1.10 -21.94
CA LYS A 15 -11.78 -1.82 -20.92
C LYS A 15 -11.27 -0.83 -19.85
N LEU A 16 -11.33 -1.23 -18.59
CA LEU A 16 -10.76 -0.45 -17.48
C LEU A 16 -9.27 -0.78 -17.33
N ARG A 17 -8.49 0.24 -16.99
CA ARG A 17 -7.08 0.14 -16.64
C ARG A 17 -6.79 0.85 -15.32
N VAL A 18 -5.67 0.51 -14.70
CA VAL A 18 -5.19 1.15 -13.48
C VAL A 18 -4.03 2.07 -13.84
N ILE A 19 -4.12 3.34 -13.45
CA ILE A 19 -2.99 4.28 -13.45
C ILE A 19 -2.68 4.54 -11.98
N ALA A 20 -1.42 4.51 -11.54
CA ALA A 20 -1.13 4.68 -10.12
C ALA A 20 0.13 5.51 -9.90
N GLY A 21 0.09 6.29 -8.83
CA GLY A 21 1.27 6.92 -8.22
C GLY A 21 1.49 6.33 -6.83
N SER A 22 2.72 6.41 -6.33
CA SER A 22 3.06 5.93 -5.00
C SER A 22 4.08 6.83 -4.31
N CYS A 23 4.12 6.72 -2.99
CA CYS A 23 5.15 7.33 -2.16
C CYS A 23 5.55 6.32 -1.08
N TYR A 24 6.85 6.20 -0.84
CA TYR A 24 7.39 5.42 0.26
C TYR A 24 8.31 6.30 1.12
N VAL A 25 8.00 6.39 2.40
CA VAL A 25 8.81 7.05 3.42
C VAL A 25 9.33 5.95 4.36
N PRO A 26 10.63 5.59 4.28
CA PRO A 26 11.18 4.55 5.13
C PRO A 26 11.24 5.00 6.60
N GLU A 27 11.03 4.06 7.52
CA GLU A 27 11.33 4.28 8.93
C GLU A 27 12.82 4.61 9.09
N LYS A 28 13.14 5.75 9.74
CA LYS A 28 14.52 6.15 9.96
C LYS A 28 15.20 5.21 10.96
N ARG A 29 16.10 4.37 10.47
CA ARG A 29 16.96 3.50 11.28
C ARG A 29 18.40 3.55 10.80
N ALA A 30 19.35 3.50 11.75
CA ALA A 30 20.77 3.37 11.44
C ALA A 30 21.08 2.01 10.80
N VAL A 31 20.40 0.96 11.27
CA VAL A 31 20.49 -0.40 10.73
C VAL A 31 19.26 -0.66 9.87
N TYR A 32 19.47 -1.17 8.64
CA TYR A 32 18.43 -1.37 7.62
C TYR A 32 17.79 -0.06 7.11
N PRO A 33 18.59 0.88 6.55
CA PRO A 33 18.11 2.22 6.17
C PRO A 33 17.10 2.24 5.03
N LYS A 34 16.96 1.13 4.29
CA LYS A 34 15.95 0.98 3.22
C LYS A 34 14.53 0.80 3.79
N GLY A 35 14.38 0.66 5.11
CA GLY A 35 13.14 0.32 5.79
C GLY A 35 12.64 -1.07 5.39
N HIS A 36 11.38 -1.36 5.69
CA HIS A 36 10.84 -2.72 5.66
C HIS A 36 9.62 -2.93 4.76
N ASP A 37 9.08 -1.87 4.19
CA ASP A 37 8.02 -1.98 3.20
C ASP A 37 8.58 -2.22 1.80
N ALA A 38 7.74 -2.81 0.95
CA ALA A 38 7.95 -2.90 -0.49
C ALA A 38 6.62 -2.70 -1.22
N HIS A 39 6.66 -2.13 -2.42
CA HIS A 39 5.48 -2.04 -3.28
C HIS A 39 5.84 -2.25 -4.76
N PHE A 40 4.86 -2.64 -5.58
CA PHE A 40 4.97 -2.58 -7.03
C PHE A 40 3.63 -2.17 -7.66
N MET A 41 3.72 -1.62 -8.86
CA MET A 41 2.58 -1.22 -9.67
C MET A 41 2.82 -1.69 -11.09
N CYS A 42 1.86 -2.41 -11.67
CA CYS A 42 1.88 -2.87 -13.04
C CYS A 42 0.59 -2.43 -13.73
N SER A 43 0.57 -1.18 -14.21
CA SER A 43 -0.58 -0.55 -14.86
C SER A 43 -1.12 -1.34 -16.05
N GLU A 44 -0.24 -1.94 -16.85
CA GLU A 44 -0.60 -2.77 -18.01
C GLU A 44 -1.44 -3.99 -17.63
N LYS A 45 -1.18 -4.56 -16.45
CA LYS A 45 -1.89 -5.76 -15.96
C LYS A 45 -2.99 -5.40 -14.96
N GLY A 46 -3.06 -4.14 -14.50
CA GLY A 46 -4.00 -3.70 -13.47
C GLY A 46 -3.66 -4.23 -12.07
N THR A 47 -2.40 -4.53 -11.81
CA THR A 47 -1.96 -5.16 -10.55
C THR A 47 -1.13 -4.20 -9.75
N ILE A 48 -1.50 -3.99 -8.49
CA ILE A 48 -0.64 -3.33 -7.49
C ILE A 48 -0.44 -4.28 -6.32
N SER A 49 0.63 -4.08 -5.58
CA SER A 49 0.80 -4.74 -4.29
C SER A 49 1.60 -3.88 -3.32
N VAL A 50 1.30 -4.08 -2.05
CA VAL A 50 2.00 -3.51 -0.90
C VAL A 50 2.37 -4.65 0.03
N LEU A 51 3.63 -4.67 0.46
CA LEU A 51 4.20 -5.62 1.41
C LEU A 51 4.77 -4.86 2.61
N ASN A 52 4.58 -5.39 3.81
CA ASN A 52 5.27 -4.97 5.03
C ASN A 52 6.05 -6.15 5.60
N GLY A 53 7.38 -5.99 5.68
CA GLY A 53 8.30 -6.91 6.34
C GLY A 53 8.14 -6.98 7.86
N VAL A 54 7.97 -8.18 8.40
CA VAL A 54 7.63 -8.37 9.83
C VAL A 54 8.81 -7.99 10.74
N GLY A 55 8.62 -6.97 11.57
CA GLY A 55 9.68 -6.41 12.43
C GLY A 55 10.27 -7.35 13.49
N SER A 56 9.62 -8.45 13.86
CA SER A 56 10.15 -9.39 14.86
C SER A 56 11.48 -10.05 14.45
N TRP A 57 11.75 -10.12 13.14
CA TRP A 57 12.99 -10.68 12.58
C TRP A 57 14.25 -9.90 12.97
N VAL A 58 14.12 -8.60 13.29
CA VAL A 58 15.24 -7.76 13.74
C VAL A 58 15.88 -8.34 15.01
N ARG A 59 15.11 -8.99 15.89
CA ARG A 59 15.64 -9.65 17.11
C ARG A 59 16.58 -10.82 16.81
N SER A 60 16.52 -11.35 15.60
CA SER A 60 17.39 -12.43 15.11
C SER A 60 18.49 -11.91 14.18
N GLY A 61 18.71 -10.59 14.10
CA GLY A 61 19.71 -9.97 13.21
C GLY A 61 19.35 -10.04 11.72
N VAL A 62 18.08 -10.28 11.39
CA VAL A 62 17.59 -10.41 10.01
C VAL A 62 16.95 -9.10 9.56
N ASP A 63 17.30 -8.62 8.36
CA ASP A 63 16.66 -7.48 7.73
C ASP A 63 15.23 -7.84 7.32
N HIS A 64 14.26 -7.48 8.17
CA HIS A 64 12.83 -7.62 7.90
C HIS A 64 12.36 -7.04 6.56
N GLY A 65 13.04 -6.05 5.98
CA GLY A 65 12.71 -5.52 4.66
C GLY A 65 13.28 -6.32 3.49
N GLU A 66 14.33 -7.10 3.71
CA GLU A 66 15.01 -7.83 2.63
C GLU A 66 14.11 -8.93 2.07
N TYR A 67 13.41 -9.66 2.96
CA TYR A 67 12.41 -10.64 2.55
C TYR A 67 11.27 -9.99 1.74
N ALA A 68 10.70 -8.89 2.25
CA ALA A 68 9.61 -8.18 1.58
C ALA A 68 10.02 -7.71 0.17
N ARG A 69 11.20 -7.11 0.04
CA ARG A 69 11.75 -6.67 -1.25
C ARG A 69 12.01 -7.85 -2.20
N GLY A 70 12.62 -8.93 -1.73
CA GLY A 70 12.89 -10.11 -2.55
C GLY A 70 11.62 -10.79 -3.05
N LEU A 71 10.63 -10.96 -2.16
CA LEU A 71 9.31 -11.45 -2.51
C LEU A 71 8.65 -10.53 -3.55
N MET A 72 8.76 -9.21 -3.35
CA MET A 72 8.17 -8.23 -4.24
C MET A 72 8.78 -8.23 -5.64
N THR A 73 10.11 -8.27 -5.74
CA THR A 73 10.82 -8.37 -7.01
C THR A 73 10.39 -9.62 -7.77
N SER A 74 10.29 -10.77 -7.10
CA SER A 74 9.83 -11.99 -7.78
C SER A 74 8.36 -11.91 -8.22
N CYS A 75 7.49 -11.22 -7.47
CA CYS A 75 6.11 -10.99 -7.88
C CYS A 75 6.04 -10.11 -9.13
N ALA A 76 6.73 -8.97 -9.12
CA ALA A 76 6.76 -8.02 -10.24
C ALA A 76 7.29 -8.70 -11.52
N ASP A 77 8.36 -9.49 -11.41
CA ASP A 77 8.94 -10.24 -12.51
C ASP A 77 7.98 -11.26 -13.13
N ASP A 78 7.20 -11.97 -12.31
CA ASP A 78 6.25 -12.97 -12.82
C ASP A 78 5.01 -12.31 -13.42
N VAL A 79 4.50 -11.24 -12.80
CA VAL A 79 3.38 -10.45 -13.33
C VAL A 79 3.73 -9.83 -14.68
N GLY A 80 4.94 -9.29 -14.82
CA GLY A 80 5.42 -8.71 -16.09
C GLY A 80 5.45 -9.70 -17.25
N LYS A 81 5.59 -11.00 -16.97
CA LYS A 81 5.59 -12.09 -17.97
C LYS A 81 4.19 -12.58 -18.34
N GLN A 82 3.15 -12.16 -17.63
CA GLN A 82 1.79 -12.60 -17.84
C GLN A 82 1.03 -11.70 -18.82
N ARG A 83 -0.09 -12.20 -19.35
CA ARG A 83 -0.93 -11.44 -20.28
C ARG A 83 -1.79 -10.42 -19.54
N ALA A 84 -1.95 -9.23 -20.11
CA ALA A 84 -2.83 -8.20 -19.55
C ALA A 84 -4.26 -8.72 -19.31
N GLY A 85 -4.80 -8.45 -18.12
CA GLY A 85 -6.13 -8.92 -17.71
C GLY A 85 -6.23 -10.42 -17.37
N ARG A 86 -5.11 -11.13 -17.31
CA ARG A 86 -5.06 -12.52 -16.85
C ARG A 86 -3.83 -12.73 -15.97
N VAL A 87 -3.88 -12.15 -14.76
CA VAL A 87 -2.89 -12.41 -13.73
C VAL A 87 -3.38 -13.60 -12.89
N GLU A 88 -2.53 -14.61 -12.72
CA GLU A 88 -2.78 -15.75 -11.84
C GLU A 88 -2.11 -15.46 -10.49
N LEU A 89 -2.73 -14.60 -9.67
CA LEU A 89 -2.09 -14.06 -8.46
C LEU A 89 -1.62 -15.14 -7.47
N GLU A 90 -2.40 -16.21 -7.29
CA GLU A 90 -2.01 -17.34 -6.42
C GLU A 90 -0.71 -18.00 -6.89
N ARG A 91 -0.57 -18.21 -8.21
CA ARG A 91 0.64 -18.76 -8.83
C ARG A 91 1.82 -17.80 -8.68
N VAL A 92 1.60 -16.49 -8.87
CA VAL A 92 2.61 -15.45 -8.67
C VAL A 92 3.16 -15.52 -7.25
N LEU A 93 2.26 -15.51 -6.25
CA LEU A 93 2.63 -15.52 -4.83
C LEU A 93 3.35 -16.82 -4.45
N HIS A 94 2.85 -17.98 -4.88
CA HIS A 94 3.47 -19.27 -4.58
C HIS A 94 4.88 -19.37 -5.21
N LYS A 95 5.05 -18.90 -6.45
CA LYS A 95 6.35 -18.88 -7.12
C LYS A 95 7.32 -17.89 -6.48
N ALA A 96 6.84 -16.71 -6.09
CA ALA A 96 7.64 -15.72 -5.38
C ALA A 96 8.12 -16.26 -4.04
N PHE A 97 7.21 -16.86 -3.25
CA PHE A 97 7.55 -17.50 -1.97
C PHE A 97 8.66 -18.55 -2.12
N ARG A 98 8.56 -19.43 -3.12
CA ARG A 98 9.57 -20.48 -3.37
C ARG A 98 10.92 -19.94 -3.83
N ARG A 99 10.97 -18.73 -4.39
CA ARG A 99 12.20 -18.10 -4.91
C ARG A 99 12.89 -17.20 -3.91
N THR A 100 12.16 -16.66 -2.94
CA THR A 100 12.71 -15.80 -1.89
C THR A 100 13.42 -16.67 -0.84
N LEU A 101 14.74 -16.83 -1.00
CA LEU A 101 15.57 -17.63 -0.10
C LEU A 101 16.08 -16.85 1.13
N VAL A 102 15.93 -15.52 1.11
CA VAL A 102 16.27 -14.66 2.25
C VAL A 102 15.39 -15.05 3.44
N ARG A 103 15.94 -15.02 4.66
CA ARG A 103 15.15 -15.26 5.87
C ARG A 103 14.21 -14.09 6.14
N GLY A 104 12.99 -14.39 6.58
CA GLY A 104 12.04 -13.36 6.95
C GLY A 104 10.60 -13.80 6.74
N SER A 105 9.70 -12.83 6.90
CA SER A 105 8.30 -12.94 6.53
C SER A 105 7.75 -11.56 6.23
N ALA A 106 6.68 -11.49 5.44
CA ALA A 106 5.99 -10.24 5.15
C ALA A 106 4.48 -10.45 5.15
N THR A 107 3.75 -9.41 5.52
CA THR A 107 2.33 -9.30 5.16
C THR A 107 2.23 -8.72 3.75
N ALA A 108 1.26 -9.16 2.96
CA ALA A 108 1.09 -8.75 1.57
C ALA A 108 -0.38 -8.47 1.27
N VAL A 109 -0.64 -7.38 0.55
CA VAL A 109 -1.93 -7.09 -0.08
C VAL A 109 -1.67 -6.90 -1.57
N CYS A 110 -2.45 -7.58 -2.41
CA CYS A 110 -2.33 -7.51 -3.87
C CYS A 110 -3.71 -7.29 -4.48
N THR A 111 -3.77 -6.57 -5.60
CA THR A 111 -4.99 -6.47 -6.40
C THR A 111 -4.89 -7.32 -7.64
N ASP A 112 -5.95 -8.06 -7.92
CA ASP A 112 -6.10 -8.81 -9.17
C ASP A 112 -7.58 -8.84 -9.55
N ALA A 113 -7.87 -8.63 -10.82
CA ALA A 113 -9.23 -8.68 -11.36
C ALA A 113 -9.82 -10.11 -11.31
N LEU A 114 -8.98 -11.15 -11.25
CA LEU A 114 -9.42 -12.56 -11.37
C LEU A 114 -9.20 -13.40 -10.12
N ALA A 115 -8.79 -12.81 -9.00
CA ALA A 115 -8.53 -13.58 -7.78
C ALA A 115 -9.80 -14.29 -7.27
N LYS A 116 -9.72 -15.61 -7.09
CA LYS A 116 -10.85 -16.46 -6.70
C LYS A 116 -11.20 -16.31 -5.22
N ASP A 117 -10.23 -16.48 -4.33
CA ASP A 117 -10.38 -16.32 -2.88
C ASP A 117 -10.01 -14.89 -2.46
N SER A 118 -10.87 -13.94 -2.86
CA SER A 118 -10.62 -12.52 -2.68
C SER A 118 -11.86 -11.76 -2.23
N TYR A 119 -11.62 -10.62 -1.58
CA TYR A 119 -12.64 -9.61 -1.40
C TYR A 119 -12.78 -8.80 -2.69
N LYS A 120 -13.99 -8.74 -3.24
CA LYS A 120 -14.29 -8.05 -4.51
C LYS A 120 -14.99 -6.74 -4.24
N VAL A 121 -14.58 -5.69 -4.96
CA VAL A 121 -15.28 -4.41 -5.02
C VAL A 121 -15.44 -4.03 -6.47
N GLU A 122 -16.65 -3.60 -6.81
CA GLU A 122 -16.92 -3.04 -8.12
C GLU A 122 -16.32 -1.64 -8.21
N VAL A 123 -15.61 -1.39 -9.30
CA VAL A 123 -14.99 -0.09 -9.58
C VAL A 123 -15.48 0.48 -10.89
N ARG A 124 -15.42 1.81 -11.00
CA ARG A 124 -15.83 2.59 -12.16
C ARG A 124 -14.72 3.51 -12.59
N GLU A 125 -14.77 3.92 -13.84
CA GLU A 125 -13.91 4.98 -14.35
C GLU A 125 -14.02 6.24 -13.48
N GLY A 126 -12.89 6.82 -13.12
CA GLY A 126 -12.80 7.97 -12.22
C GLY A 126 -12.67 7.61 -10.74
N ASP A 127 -12.81 6.33 -10.36
CA ASP A 127 -12.59 5.89 -8.99
C ASP A 127 -11.11 6.01 -8.61
N VAL A 128 -10.86 6.68 -7.49
CA VAL A 128 -9.55 6.75 -6.85
C VAL A 128 -9.54 5.82 -5.65
N ILE A 129 -8.56 4.92 -5.62
CA ILE A 129 -8.29 4.02 -4.52
C ILE A 129 -7.11 4.58 -3.73
N VAL A 130 -7.08 4.35 -2.42
CA VAL A 130 -5.86 4.55 -1.62
C VAL A 130 -5.52 3.25 -0.92
N ALA A 131 -4.31 2.74 -1.14
CA ALA A 131 -3.77 1.54 -0.50
C ALA A 131 -2.45 1.88 0.21
N GLY A 132 -2.11 1.10 1.23
CA GLY A 132 -0.89 1.33 2.00
C GLY A 132 -0.65 0.30 3.10
N THR A 133 0.50 0.42 3.75
CA THR A 133 0.90 -0.38 4.92
C THR A 133 0.25 0.11 6.20
N ASP A 134 0.43 -0.63 7.30
CA ASP A 134 -0.01 -0.22 8.63
C ASP A 134 0.57 1.13 9.04
N GLY A 135 1.78 1.51 8.63
CA GLY A 135 2.31 2.86 8.89
C GLY A 135 1.40 4.00 8.42
N LEU A 136 0.61 3.80 7.35
CA LEU A 136 -0.46 4.72 6.94
C LEU A 136 -1.67 4.65 7.90
N PHE A 137 -2.23 3.46 8.07
CA PHE A 137 -3.52 3.27 8.75
C PHE A 137 -3.42 3.36 10.29
N ASP A 138 -2.22 3.24 10.86
CA ASP A 138 -1.93 3.45 12.27
C ASP A 138 -1.90 4.94 12.63
N ASN A 139 -1.56 5.80 11.66
CA ASN A 139 -1.28 7.23 11.87
C ASN A 139 -2.30 8.18 11.22
N MET A 140 -3.21 7.68 10.37
CA MET A 140 -4.30 8.48 9.79
C MET A 140 -5.63 7.72 9.79
N PHE A 141 -6.70 8.38 10.24
CA PHE A 141 -8.06 7.86 10.08
C PHE A 141 -8.48 7.87 8.61
N VAL A 142 -9.31 6.90 8.20
CA VAL A 142 -9.83 6.79 6.83
C VAL A 142 -10.41 8.12 6.32
N LYS A 143 -11.14 8.86 7.16
CA LYS A 143 -11.64 10.21 6.83
C LYS A 143 -10.51 11.17 6.43
N GLN A 144 -9.43 11.23 7.21
CA GLN A 144 -8.30 12.11 6.92
C GLN A 144 -7.60 11.73 5.62
N ILE A 145 -7.47 10.42 5.34
CA ILE A 145 -6.85 9.94 4.11
C ILE A 145 -7.71 10.33 2.91
N ARG A 146 -9.03 10.13 2.99
CA ARG A 146 -9.98 10.55 1.95
C ARG A 146 -9.94 12.05 1.72
N ASP A 147 -10.06 12.84 2.78
CA ASP A 147 -10.08 14.30 2.69
C ASP A 147 -8.76 14.84 2.05
N ALA A 148 -7.62 14.19 2.33
CA ALA A 148 -6.33 14.52 1.70
C ALA A 148 -6.27 14.12 0.21
N ALA A 149 -6.80 12.95 -0.16
CA ALA A 149 -6.87 12.51 -1.55
C ALA A 149 -7.79 13.44 -2.37
N GLU A 150 -8.98 13.76 -1.86
CA GLU A 150 -9.94 14.68 -2.48
C GLU A 150 -9.36 16.08 -2.68
N ALA A 151 -8.61 16.60 -1.70
CA ALA A 151 -7.93 17.87 -1.83
C ALA A 151 -6.92 17.87 -2.99
N GLY A 152 -6.08 16.84 -3.07
CA GLY A 152 -5.10 16.73 -4.15
C GLY A 152 -5.73 16.57 -5.54
N ILE A 153 -6.83 15.83 -5.65
CA ILE A 153 -7.62 15.73 -6.89
C ILE A 153 -8.18 17.10 -7.29
N ARG A 154 -8.75 17.85 -6.35
CA ARG A 154 -9.31 19.19 -6.59
C ARG A 154 -8.25 20.20 -7.02
N GLU A 155 -7.05 20.06 -6.47
CA GLU A 155 -5.87 20.86 -6.83
C GLU A 155 -5.25 20.46 -8.18
N GLY A 156 -5.72 19.37 -8.80
CA GLY A 156 -5.19 18.89 -10.08
C GLY A 156 -3.80 18.25 -9.99
N LYS A 157 -3.41 17.75 -8.80
CA LYS A 157 -2.12 17.08 -8.59
C LYS A 157 -2.08 15.72 -9.28
N ASP A 158 -0.89 15.32 -9.71
CA ASP A 158 -0.72 13.95 -10.18
C ASP A 158 -0.80 12.93 -9.02
N LEU A 159 -1.00 11.66 -9.36
CA LEU A 159 -1.23 10.60 -8.38
C LEU A 159 -0.04 10.38 -7.42
N GLY A 160 1.19 10.62 -7.88
CA GLY A 160 2.40 10.53 -7.06
C GLY A 160 2.49 11.68 -6.07
N ASP A 161 2.13 12.90 -6.48
CA ASP A 161 2.02 14.06 -5.61
C ASP A 161 0.90 13.91 -4.57
N ILE A 162 -0.23 13.31 -4.94
CA ILE A 162 -1.29 12.94 -3.99
C ILE A 162 -0.76 11.92 -2.97
N ALA A 163 -0.11 10.85 -3.43
CA ALA A 163 0.48 9.84 -2.57
C ALA A 163 1.52 10.46 -1.61
N SER A 164 2.36 11.36 -2.11
CA SER A 164 3.39 12.06 -1.33
C SER A 164 2.79 13.02 -0.31
N SER A 165 1.71 13.73 -0.67
CA SER A 165 0.98 14.60 0.25
C SER A 165 0.34 13.82 1.41
N ILE A 166 -0.24 12.65 1.11
CA ILE A 166 -0.79 11.74 2.13
C ILE A 166 0.34 11.19 3.02
N ALA A 167 1.43 10.71 2.42
CA ALA A 167 2.58 10.17 3.14
C ALA A 167 3.24 11.21 4.04
N ALA A 168 3.40 12.46 3.59
CA ALA A 168 3.97 13.55 4.37
C ALA A 168 3.12 13.88 5.62
N ARG A 169 1.79 13.96 5.46
CA ARG A 169 0.86 14.15 6.58
C ARG A 169 0.92 12.98 7.55
N THR A 170 0.93 11.75 7.03
CA THR A 170 1.08 10.52 7.83
C THR A 170 2.37 10.55 8.64
N HIS A 171 3.49 10.91 8.02
CA HIS A 171 4.79 10.98 8.67
C HIS A 171 4.80 12.03 9.78
N GLY A 172 4.22 13.22 9.55
CA GLY A 172 4.02 14.22 10.60
C GLY A 172 3.25 13.66 11.80
N ASN A 173 2.10 13.03 11.54
CA ASN A 173 1.28 12.39 12.58
C ASN A 173 2.04 11.28 13.33
N SER A 174 2.89 10.52 12.63
CA SER A 174 3.65 9.40 13.21
C SER A 174 4.68 9.84 14.26
N LEU A 175 5.19 11.08 14.12
CA LEU A 175 6.17 11.68 15.01
C LEU A 175 5.54 12.51 16.14
N ASP A 176 4.29 12.94 15.97
CA ASP A 176 3.56 13.72 16.97
C ASP A 176 3.13 12.84 18.16
N LYS A 177 3.73 13.08 19.33
CA LYS A 177 3.47 12.35 20.58
C LYS A 177 2.20 12.79 21.31
N THR A 178 1.54 13.82 20.84
CA THR A 178 0.29 14.35 21.41
C THR A 178 -0.93 13.99 20.56
N MET A 179 -0.72 13.59 19.30
CA MET A 179 -1.80 13.33 18.37
C MET A 179 -2.58 12.06 18.68
N THR A 180 -3.90 12.16 18.72
CA THR A 180 -4.74 10.96 18.72
C THR A 180 -4.77 10.34 17.32
N THR A 181 -4.22 9.14 17.19
CA THR A 181 -4.16 8.36 15.95
C THR A 181 -5.01 7.08 16.08
N PRO A 182 -5.33 6.38 14.98
CA PRO A 182 -5.96 5.06 15.06
C PRO A 182 -5.20 4.10 15.99
N PHE A 183 -3.86 4.06 15.89
CA PHE A 183 -3.03 3.21 16.72
C PHE A 183 -3.12 3.57 18.20
N SER A 184 -2.94 4.84 18.58
CA SER A 184 -3.01 5.22 20.00
C SER A 184 -4.40 4.98 20.58
N LYS A 185 -5.48 5.21 19.82
CA LYS A 185 -6.85 4.85 20.25
C LYS A 185 -6.99 3.36 20.55
N ILE A 186 -6.44 2.50 19.71
CA ILE A 186 -6.51 1.04 19.91
C ILE A 186 -5.62 0.62 21.09
N ALA A 187 -4.40 1.16 21.18
CA ALA A 187 -3.48 0.88 22.28
C ALA A 187 -4.11 1.20 23.65
N THR A 188 -4.68 2.41 23.80
CA THR A 188 -5.36 2.82 25.04
C THR A 188 -6.54 1.90 25.37
N LYS A 189 -7.35 1.49 24.38
CA LYS A 189 -8.45 0.55 24.60
C LYS A 189 -8.00 -0.82 25.11
N HIS A 190 -6.79 -1.24 24.79
CA HIS A 190 -6.19 -2.49 25.26
C HIS A 190 -5.27 -2.29 26.49
N GLY A 191 -5.37 -1.15 27.18
CA GLY A 191 -4.59 -0.87 28.39
C GLY A 191 -3.10 -0.68 28.14
N LYS A 192 -2.68 -0.47 26.89
CA LYS A 192 -1.30 -0.13 26.54
C LYS A 192 -1.19 1.39 26.40
N GLU A 193 -0.44 2.02 27.28
CA GLU A 193 -0.11 3.43 27.11
C GLU A 193 0.83 3.59 25.91
N HIS A 194 0.40 4.39 24.94
CA HIS A 194 1.24 4.84 23.84
C HIS A 194 0.93 6.30 23.52
N LEU A 195 1.93 7.16 23.66
CA LEU A 195 1.78 8.59 23.39
C LEU A 195 1.87 8.85 21.89
N GLY A 196 0.76 9.29 21.31
CA GLY A 196 0.71 9.85 19.98
C GLY A 196 0.82 8.85 18.83
N GLY A 197 1.48 9.26 17.76
CA GLY A 197 1.75 8.44 16.58
C GLY A 197 2.74 7.30 16.79
N LYS A 198 2.72 6.35 15.86
CA LYS A 198 3.63 5.21 15.77
C LYS A 198 4.60 5.47 14.61
N ALA A 199 5.86 5.76 14.94
CA ALA A 199 6.91 5.90 13.93
C ALA A 199 7.12 4.56 13.22
N ASP A 200 6.94 4.54 11.90
CA ASP A 200 6.92 3.32 11.10
C ASP A 200 7.28 3.59 9.63
N GLY A 201 7.46 2.53 8.84
CA GLY A 201 7.55 2.63 7.38
C GLY A 201 6.19 3.00 6.80
N ILE A 202 6.14 4.00 5.93
CA ILE A 202 4.88 4.49 5.35
C ILE A 202 4.91 4.29 3.85
N THR A 203 4.08 3.37 3.37
CA THR A 203 3.83 3.18 1.93
C THR A 203 2.42 3.62 1.59
N VAL A 204 2.29 4.45 0.56
CA VAL A 204 1.01 4.89 0.00
C VAL A 204 1.01 4.63 -1.51
N ILE A 205 -0.02 3.97 -2.03
CA ILE A 205 -0.31 3.84 -3.45
C ILE A 205 -1.68 4.49 -3.69
N VAL A 206 -1.77 5.31 -4.74
CA VAL A 206 -2.99 5.97 -5.19
C VAL A 206 -3.32 5.53 -6.62
N PRO A 207 -4.08 4.44 -6.79
CA PRO A 207 -4.59 4.02 -8.09
C PRO A 207 -5.82 4.83 -8.52
N LEU A 208 -5.84 5.28 -9.77
CA LEU A 208 -6.98 5.79 -10.52
C LEU A 208 -7.45 4.73 -11.51
N ILE A 209 -8.74 4.43 -11.47
CA ILE A 209 -9.39 3.61 -12.47
C ILE A 209 -9.70 4.48 -13.68
N ALA A 210 -9.02 4.22 -14.78
CA ALA A 210 -9.21 4.91 -16.04
C ALA A 210 -9.79 3.96 -17.09
N ARG A 211 -10.28 4.53 -18.19
CA ARG A 211 -10.61 3.77 -19.39
C ARG A 211 -9.47 3.87 -20.39
N ASP A 212 -9.26 2.80 -21.15
CA ASP A 212 -8.45 2.84 -22.39
C ASP A 212 -9.06 3.83 -23.41
#